data_AF-A0A950MCV4-F1
#
_entry.id   AF-A0A950MCV4-F1
#
_cell.length_a   1.000
_cell.length_b   1.000
_cell.length_c   1.000
_cell.angle_alpha   90.00
_cell.angle_beta   90.00
_cell.angle_gamma   90.00
#
_symmetry.space_group_name_H-M   'P 1'
#
loop_
_entity.id
_entity.type
_entity.pdbx_description
1 polymer ?
#
loop_
_entity_poly.entity_id
_entity_poly.type
_entity_poly.pdbx_seq_one_letter_code
_entity_poly.pdbx_strand_id
1 'polypeptide(L)'
;MKLLAKFNLLLIVVFGLGLALIAINARSFLLQDAKATVFGQAKLMAASSRATRDYTDEEISPILENTPEHKNEFLPQTIPFYAATVTFNRLRKSDSDFADYTYKEATLNPTNLTDRATDWEADIINHFRDEQGDRKNLSNEQVVGERDSAVGPTLYLARPIAVEPGCLTCHSSPSEAPKALVKRYGTQNGFGWHPNEIVAAQIISVPMSVPIQLANTGLRNLLITLGTIFFATIALIDIGMYFIVIRPLRKVSQSADRISTGEIDLPPLPVKGRDEIAQVTTSFNRMHTSLKKAMELLNG
;
A
#
# COMPACT_ATOMS: atom_id res chain seq x y z
N MET A 1 -16.26 -14.22 40.51
CA MET A 1 -16.62 -14.16 39.07
C MET A 1 -17.13 -15.51 38.61
N LYS A 2 -18.30 -15.59 37.95
CA LYS A 2 -18.83 -16.84 37.36
C LYS A 2 -17.78 -17.44 36.40
N LEU A 3 -17.67 -18.76 36.33
CA LEU A 3 -16.69 -19.49 35.50
C LEU A 3 -16.60 -18.94 34.06
N LEU A 4 -17.76 -18.64 33.46
CA LEU A 4 -17.89 -18.08 32.11
C LEU A 4 -17.22 -16.71 31.95
N ALA A 5 -17.25 -15.85 32.98
CA ALA A 5 -16.61 -14.54 32.93
C ALA A 5 -15.08 -14.65 32.92
N LYS A 6 -14.51 -15.59 33.68
CA LYS A 6 -13.05 -15.84 33.68
C LYS A 6 -12.60 -16.38 32.32
N PHE A 7 -13.38 -17.29 31.75
CA PHE A 7 -13.10 -17.87 30.45
C PHE A 7 -13.20 -16.84 29.32
N ASN A 8 -14.25 -16.02 29.31
CA ASN A 8 -14.40 -14.96 28.30
C ASN A 8 -13.33 -13.89 28.41
N LEU A 9 -12.90 -13.55 29.62
CA LEU A 9 -11.76 -12.64 29.79
C LEU A 9 -10.51 -13.21 29.10
N LEU A 10 -10.23 -14.51 29.29
CA LEU A 10 -9.09 -15.16 28.66
C LEU A 10 -9.21 -15.18 27.13
N LEU A 11 -10.39 -15.53 26.60
CA LEU A 11 -10.63 -15.52 25.15
C LEU A 11 -10.47 -14.13 24.55
N ILE A 12 -11.04 -13.10 25.17
CA ILE A 12 -10.93 -11.71 24.71
C ILE A 12 -9.48 -11.26 24.70
N VAL A 13 -8.69 -11.62 25.72
CA VAL A 13 -7.26 -11.29 25.77
C VAL A 13 -6.51 -11.99 24.63
N VAL A 14 -6.70 -13.30 24.45
CA VAL A 14 -5.99 -14.07 23.42
C VAL A 14 -6.35 -13.59 22.01
N PHE A 15 -7.66 -13.47 21.71
CA PHE A 15 -8.11 -12.98 20.41
C PHE A 15 -7.76 -11.52 20.17
N GLY A 16 -7.81 -10.67 21.21
CA GLY A 16 -7.41 -9.27 21.14
C GLY A 16 -5.93 -9.11 20.81
N LEU A 17 -5.06 -9.89 21.46
CA LEU A 17 -3.63 -9.93 21.17
C LEU A 17 -3.37 -10.43 19.74
N GLY A 18 -4.06 -11.48 19.30
CA GLY A 18 -3.97 -11.99 17.93
C GLY A 18 -4.39 -10.94 16.90
N LEU A 19 -5.51 -10.25 17.12
CA LEU A 19 -6.00 -9.20 16.23
C LEU A 19 -5.05 -8.00 16.18
N ALA A 20 -4.47 -7.61 17.31
CA ALA A 20 -3.49 -6.53 17.38
C ALA A 20 -2.20 -6.89 16.60
N LEU A 21 -1.70 -8.11 16.76
CA LEU A 21 -0.54 -8.61 16.02
C LEU A 21 -0.81 -8.62 14.51
N ILE A 22 -1.97 -9.12 14.09
CA ILE A 22 -2.39 -9.10 12.69
C ILE A 22 -2.49 -7.66 12.17
N ALA A 23 -3.12 -6.75 12.93
CA ALA A 23 -3.28 -5.35 12.53
C ALA A 23 -1.93 -4.66 12.27
N ILE A 24 -0.93 -4.86 13.15
CA ILE A 24 0.40 -4.27 13.01
C ILE A 24 1.09 -4.79 11.75
N ASN A 25 1.12 -6.11 11.57
CA ASN A 25 1.80 -6.73 10.43
C ASN A 25 1.09 -6.39 9.11
N ALA A 26 -0.24 -6.57 9.05
CA ALA A 26 -1.03 -6.28 7.87
C ALA A 26 -0.94 -4.82 7.45
N ARG A 27 -0.91 -3.87 8.40
CA ARG A 27 -0.72 -2.45 8.09
C ARG A 27 0.60 -2.20 7.38
N SER A 28 1.70 -2.74 7.92
CA SER A 28 3.02 -2.55 7.32
C SER A 28 3.11 -3.18 5.92
N PHE A 29 2.59 -4.40 5.77
CA PHE A 29 2.54 -5.12 4.50
C PHE A 29 1.73 -4.37 3.44
N LEU A 30 0.49 -3.96 3.77
CA LEU A 30 -0.39 -3.28 2.82
C LEU A 30 0.13 -1.90 2.39
N LEU A 31 0.79 -1.16 3.29
CA LEU A 31 1.39 0.13 2.93
C LEU A 31 2.66 -0.05 2.08
N GLN A 32 3.47 -1.06 2.35
CA GLN A 32 4.64 -1.38 1.51
C GLN A 32 4.22 -1.84 0.12
N ASP A 33 3.18 -2.67 0.04
CA ASP A 33 2.61 -3.14 -1.23
C ASP A 33 2.00 -1.98 -2.05
N ALA A 34 1.30 -1.05 -1.39
CA ALA A 34 0.81 0.17 -2.02
C ALA A 34 1.95 1.02 -2.60
N LYS A 35 3.06 1.18 -1.85
CA LYS A 35 4.26 1.88 -2.34
C LYS A 35 4.90 1.17 -3.53
N ALA A 36 5.04 -0.16 -3.45
CA ALA A 36 5.60 -0.96 -4.54
C ALA A 36 4.74 -0.88 -5.81
N THR A 37 3.41 -0.87 -5.67
CA THR A 37 2.47 -0.69 -6.77
C THR A 37 2.66 0.68 -7.43
N VAL A 38 2.70 1.75 -6.65
CA VAL A 38 2.94 3.11 -7.13
C VAL A 38 4.28 3.22 -7.87
N PHE A 39 5.33 2.63 -7.31
CA PHE A 39 6.64 2.60 -7.95
C PHE A 39 6.62 1.81 -9.27
N GLY A 40 5.91 0.69 -9.33
CA GLY A 40 5.69 -0.07 -10.55
C GLY A 40 4.98 0.74 -11.64
N GLN A 41 3.95 1.51 -11.27
CA GLN A 41 3.26 2.43 -12.18
C GLN A 41 4.21 3.52 -12.70
N ALA A 42 5.00 4.15 -11.82
CA ALA A 42 5.99 5.16 -12.22
C ALA A 42 7.02 4.57 -13.21
N LYS A 43 7.50 3.35 -12.96
CA LYS A 43 8.40 2.62 -13.88
C LYS A 43 7.78 2.35 -15.24
N LEU A 44 6.52 1.87 -15.27
CA LEU A 44 5.80 1.61 -16.50
C LEU A 44 5.61 2.89 -17.32
N MET A 45 5.26 3.99 -16.66
CA MET A 45 5.14 5.31 -17.30
C MET A 45 6.47 5.81 -17.84
N ALA A 46 7.57 5.63 -17.10
CA ALA A 46 8.91 5.98 -17.57
C ALA A 46 9.30 5.19 -18.82
N ALA A 47 9.01 3.90 -18.84
CA ALA A 47 9.25 3.04 -19.99
C ALA A 47 8.37 3.44 -21.19
N SER A 48 7.09 3.77 -20.97
CA SER A 48 6.17 4.21 -22.02
C SER A 48 6.57 5.57 -22.62
N SER A 49 6.98 6.53 -21.78
CA SER A 49 7.51 7.81 -22.25
C SER A 49 8.81 7.64 -23.03
N ARG A 50 9.70 6.72 -22.60
CA ARG A 50 10.90 6.37 -23.38
C ARG A 50 10.53 5.76 -24.73
N ALA A 51 9.63 4.78 -24.78
CA ALA A 51 9.18 4.20 -26.04
C ALA A 51 8.56 5.25 -27.00
N THR A 52 7.83 6.23 -26.45
CA THR A 52 7.30 7.36 -27.25
C THR A 52 8.43 8.23 -27.81
N ARG A 53 9.48 8.48 -27.02
CA ARG A 53 10.66 9.23 -27.45
C ARG A 53 11.39 8.47 -28.56
N ASP A 54 11.71 7.20 -28.33
CA ASP A 54 12.45 6.35 -29.27
C ASP A 54 11.71 6.26 -30.61
N TYR A 55 10.40 6.00 -30.60
CA TYR A 55 9.57 6.03 -31.81
C TYR A 55 9.60 7.38 -32.54
N THR A 56 9.57 8.49 -31.78
CA THR A 56 9.62 9.82 -32.38
C THR A 56 10.99 10.08 -33.02
N ASP A 57 12.06 9.69 -32.35
CA ASP A 57 13.45 9.89 -32.82
C ASP A 57 13.75 9.02 -34.05
N GLU A 58 13.38 7.74 -33.99
CA GLU A 58 13.74 6.74 -35.00
C GLU A 58 12.84 6.79 -36.25
N GLU A 59 11.53 7.04 -36.08
CA GLU A 59 10.57 6.94 -37.18
C GLU A 59 9.99 8.29 -37.62
N ILE A 60 9.68 9.20 -36.69
CA ILE A 60 8.95 10.43 -37.01
C ILE A 60 9.86 11.57 -37.44
N SER A 61 10.91 11.83 -36.65
CA SER A 61 11.82 12.96 -36.87
C SER A 61 12.50 12.92 -38.24
N PRO A 62 13.04 11.78 -38.73
CA PRO A 62 13.67 11.71 -40.04
C PRO A 62 12.73 12.02 -41.19
N ILE A 63 11.43 11.76 -41.05
CA ILE A 63 10.42 12.06 -42.07
C ILE A 63 10.09 13.56 -42.06
N LEU A 64 9.83 14.10 -40.87
CA LEU A 64 9.35 15.48 -40.72
C LEU A 64 10.46 16.53 -40.90
N GLU A 65 11.68 16.26 -40.47
CA GLU A 65 12.82 17.19 -40.62
C GLU A 65 13.16 17.48 -42.10
N ASN A 66 12.86 16.52 -42.97
CA ASN A 66 13.08 16.64 -44.41
C ASN A 66 11.96 17.40 -45.15
N THR A 67 10.88 17.78 -44.46
CA THR A 67 9.76 18.50 -45.07
C THR A 67 10.10 19.98 -45.36
N PRO A 68 9.58 20.56 -46.45
CA PRO A 68 9.70 22.00 -46.70
C PRO A 68 9.14 22.87 -45.57
N GLU A 69 8.08 22.42 -44.91
CA GLU A 69 7.42 23.09 -43.79
C GLU A 69 8.37 23.22 -42.60
N HIS A 70 9.06 22.13 -42.21
CA HIS A 70 9.98 22.14 -41.07
C HIS A 70 11.14 23.14 -41.23
N LYS A 71 11.57 23.40 -42.47
CA LYS A 71 12.63 24.39 -42.76
C LYS A 71 12.18 25.82 -42.50
N ASN A 72 10.89 26.12 -42.62
CA ASN A 72 10.33 27.46 -42.51
C ASN A 72 9.64 27.71 -41.16
N GLU A 73 9.06 26.67 -40.56
CA GLU A 73 8.41 26.67 -39.27
C GLU A 73 8.94 25.52 -38.41
N PHE A 74 9.29 25.82 -37.17
CA PHE A 74 9.73 24.78 -36.26
C PHE A 74 8.56 23.91 -35.87
N LEU A 75 8.61 22.63 -36.23
CA LEU A 75 7.61 21.63 -35.88
C LEU A 75 8.04 20.92 -34.58
N PRO A 76 7.45 21.21 -33.40
CA PRO A 76 7.86 20.56 -32.15
C PRO A 76 7.64 19.05 -32.15
N GLN A 77 6.82 18.54 -33.06
CA GLN A 77 6.54 17.11 -33.25
C GLN A 77 7.78 16.30 -33.66
N THR A 78 8.85 16.94 -34.15
CA THR A 78 10.15 16.28 -34.40
C THR A 78 11.02 16.17 -33.16
N ILE A 79 10.55 16.64 -31.99
CA ILE A 79 11.31 16.58 -30.75
C ILE A 79 10.76 15.44 -29.89
N PRO A 80 11.55 14.37 -29.63
CA PRO A 80 11.11 13.21 -28.84
C PRO A 80 10.49 13.59 -27.49
N PHE A 81 11.10 14.54 -26.79
CA PHE A 81 10.66 15.04 -25.50
C PHE A 81 9.29 15.72 -25.55
N TYR A 82 9.00 16.44 -26.64
CA TYR A 82 7.71 17.08 -26.87
C TYR A 82 6.62 16.04 -27.05
N ALA A 83 6.88 15.00 -27.85
CA ALA A 83 5.93 13.91 -28.07
C ALA A 83 5.56 13.22 -26.74
N ALA A 84 6.54 12.80 -25.95
CA ALA A 84 6.29 12.15 -24.65
C ALA A 84 5.51 13.06 -23.67
N THR A 85 5.86 14.34 -23.60
CA THR A 85 5.16 15.30 -22.74
C THR A 85 3.71 15.52 -23.19
N VAL A 86 3.48 15.66 -24.49
CA VAL A 86 2.13 15.89 -25.03
C VAL A 86 1.26 14.64 -24.92
N THR A 87 1.77 13.45 -25.22
CA THR A 87 1.01 12.21 -25.08
C THR A 87 0.64 11.93 -23.63
N PHE A 88 1.57 12.13 -22.69
CA PHE A 88 1.28 11.99 -21.26
C PHE A 88 0.24 13.02 -20.78
N ASN A 89 0.35 14.27 -21.23
CA ASN A 89 -0.66 15.29 -20.91
C ASN A 89 -2.04 14.96 -21.51
N ARG A 90 -2.10 14.26 -22.64
CA ARG A 90 -3.37 13.76 -23.19
C ARG A 90 -3.95 12.64 -22.33
N LEU A 91 -3.14 11.68 -21.89
CA LEU A 91 -3.54 10.61 -20.96
C LEU A 91 -4.20 11.20 -19.70
N ARG A 92 -3.54 12.20 -19.09
CA ARG A 92 -4.03 12.89 -17.90
C ARG A 92 -5.37 13.59 -18.10
N LYS A 93 -5.62 14.09 -19.31
CA LYS A 93 -6.86 14.80 -19.66
C LYS A 93 -7.98 13.86 -20.10
N SER A 94 -7.65 12.68 -20.63
CA SER A 94 -8.63 11.72 -21.14
C SER A 94 -9.29 10.88 -20.06
N ASP A 95 -8.62 10.72 -18.90
CA ASP A 95 -9.08 9.87 -17.83
C ASP A 95 -8.84 10.54 -16.47
N SER A 96 -9.90 10.70 -15.68
CA SER A 96 -9.84 11.33 -14.36
C SER A 96 -8.97 10.57 -13.37
N ASP A 97 -8.81 9.25 -13.54
CA ASP A 97 -7.99 8.42 -12.65
C ASP A 97 -6.50 8.78 -12.76
N PHE A 98 -6.09 9.41 -13.87
CA PHE A 98 -4.73 9.87 -14.11
C PHE A 98 -4.54 11.38 -13.93
N ALA A 99 -5.57 12.13 -13.53
CA ALA A 99 -5.58 13.60 -13.49
C ALA A 99 -4.43 14.22 -12.65
N ASP A 100 -3.99 13.52 -11.60
CA ASP A 100 -2.95 13.96 -10.67
C ASP A 100 -1.57 13.39 -10.98
N TYR A 101 -1.45 12.55 -12.01
CA TYR A 101 -0.17 12.03 -12.45
C TYR A 101 0.56 13.10 -13.25
N THR A 102 1.88 13.21 -13.06
CA THR A 102 2.68 14.19 -13.78
C THR A 102 3.88 13.54 -14.42
N TYR A 103 4.19 14.02 -15.63
CA TYR A 103 5.40 13.73 -16.36
C TYR A 103 5.98 15.08 -16.77
N LYS A 104 7.26 15.27 -16.49
CA LYS A 104 7.98 16.47 -16.91
C LYS A 104 9.43 16.14 -17.17
N GLU A 105 9.98 16.73 -18.22
CA GLU A 105 11.42 16.71 -18.47
C GLU A 105 11.99 18.03 -17.96
N ALA A 106 12.07 18.11 -16.63
CA ALA A 106 12.41 19.32 -15.92
C ALA A 106 13.85 19.71 -16.25
N THR A 107 14.03 20.91 -16.79
CA THR A 107 15.31 21.38 -17.33
C THR A 107 15.69 22.69 -16.65
N LEU A 108 16.97 22.86 -16.28
CA LEU A 108 17.45 24.08 -15.60
C LEU A 108 17.36 25.32 -16.51
N ASN A 109 17.71 25.16 -17.79
CA ASN A 109 17.62 26.17 -18.83
C ASN A 109 16.91 25.59 -20.08
N PRO A 110 15.57 25.52 -20.11
CA PRO A 110 14.82 24.93 -21.23
C PRO A 110 14.63 25.91 -22.38
N THR A 111 14.42 25.39 -23.59
CA THR A 111 13.89 26.19 -24.72
C THR A 111 12.44 26.60 -24.48
N ASN A 112 11.62 25.70 -23.95
CA ASN A 112 10.22 25.98 -23.61
C ASN A 112 10.07 26.17 -22.10
N LEU A 113 9.59 27.35 -21.67
CA LEU A 113 9.52 27.72 -20.26
C LEU A 113 8.56 26.84 -19.42
N THR A 114 7.65 26.09 -20.05
CA THR A 114 6.83 25.10 -19.33
C THR A 114 7.66 23.99 -18.71
N ASP A 115 8.84 23.74 -19.27
CA ASP A 115 9.72 22.65 -18.88
C ASP A 115 10.76 23.12 -17.84
N ARG A 116 10.72 24.40 -17.45
CA ARG A 116 11.66 24.97 -16.48
C ARG A 116 11.51 24.25 -15.15
N ALA A 117 12.62 23.74 -14.64
CA ALA A 117 12.67 23.12 -13.33
C ALA A 117 12.17 24.10 -12.26
N THR A 118 11.30 23.61 -11.40
CA THR A 118 11.00 24.21 -10.10
C THR A 118 12.13 23.91 -9.12
N ASP A 119 12.16 24.56 -7.96
CA ASP A 119 13.29 24.48 -7.03
C ASP A 119 13.65 23.03 -6.63
N TRP A 120 12.64 22.23 -6.25
CA TRP A 120 12.88 20.83 -5.88
C TRP A 120 13.27 19.93 -7.07
N GLU A 121 12.82 20.25 -8.28
CA GLU A 121 13.24 19.54 -9.50
C GLU A 121 14.69 19.90 -9.82
N ALA A 122 15.10 21.15 -9.60
CA ALA A 122 16.47 21.60 -9.75
C ALA A 122 17.42 20.93 -8.74
N ASP A 123 16.97 20.72 -7.50
CA ASP A 123 17.74 19.97 -6.49
C ASP A 123 18.03 18.54 -6.96
N ILE A 124 17.05 17.86 -7.57
CA ILE A 124 17.24 16.53 -8.14
C ILE A 124 18.27 16.55 -9.29
N ILE A 125 18.18 17.55 -10.18
CA ILE A 125 19.13 17.70 -11.29
C ILE A 125 20.54 17.95 -10.77
N ASN A 126 20.69 18.80 -9.75
CA ASN A 126 21.98 19.10 -9.13
C ASN A 126 22.54 17.89 -8.38
N HIS A 127 21.70 17.08 -7.74
CA HIS A 127 22.12 15.81 -7.16
C HIS A 127 22.75 14.89 -8.22
N PHE A 128 22.11 14.73 -9.39
CA PHE A 128 22.72 13.98 -10.50
C PHE A 128 24.00 14.63 -11.06
N ARG A 129 24.15 15.96 -10.94
CA ARG A 129 25.42 16.65 -11.27
C ARG A 129 26.50 16.38 -10.23
N ASP A 130 26.16 16.21 -8.96
CA ASP A 130 27.17 16.02 -7.92
C ASP A 130 27.65 14.56 -7.83
N GLU A 131 26.80 13.58 -8.16
CA GLU A 131 27.14 12.15 -8.15
C GLU A 131 27.97 11.66 -9.36
N GLN A 132 28.56 12.58 -10.13
CA GLN A 132 29.26 12.42 -11.43
C GLN A 132 30.43 11.40 -11.53
N GLY A 133 30.69 10.58 -10.51
CA GLY A 133 31.81 9.64 -10.45
C GLY A 133 31.72 8.43 -11.40
N ASP A 134 30.53 8.00 -11.83
CA ASP A 134 30.37 6.79 -12.66
C ASP A 134 29.43 6.98 -13.87
N ARG A 135 29.83 7.89 -14.77
CA ARG A 135 29.12 8.22 -16.03
C ARG A 135 28.90 7.04 -16.99
N LYS A 136 29.41 5.83 -16.70
CA LYS A 136 29.27 4.66 -17.57
C LYS A 136 27.89 3.99 -17.48
N ASN A 137 27.06 4.32 -16.49
CA ASN A 137 25.75 3.68 -16.26
C ASN A 137 24.58 4.65 -16.00
N LEU A 138 24.57 5.84 -16.62
CA LEU A 138 23.50 6.84 -16.51
C LEU A 138 22.09 6.28 -16.83
N SER A 139 22.01 5.24 -17.66
CA SER A 139 20.75 4.58 -18.03
C SER A 139 20.06 3.85 -16.88
N ASN A 140 20.81 3.47 -15.84
CA ASN A 140 20.33 2.80 -14.63
C ASN A 140 20.23 3.74 -13.43
N GLU A 141 20.76 4.95 -13.54
CA GLU A 141 20.72 5.94 -12.49
C GLU A 141 19.30 6.47 -12.33
N GLN A 142 18.77 6.35 -11.12
CA GLN A 142 17.44 6.84 -10.80
C GLN A 142 17.36 7.23 -9.33
N VAL A 143 16.64 8.32 -9.06
CA VAL A 143 16.27 8.73 -7.71
C VAL A 143 14.78 8.46 -7.54
N VAL A 144 14.43 7.85 -6.42
CA VAL A 144 13.05 7.63 -6.01
C VAL A 144 12.85 8.31 -4.67
N GLY A 145 11.81 9.11 -4.55
CA GLY A 145 11.48 9.78 -3.30
C GLY A 145 10.00 10.01 -3.14
N GLU A 146 9.63 10.47 -1.95
CA GLU A 146 8.26 10.84 -1.61
C GLU A 146 8.26 12.32 -1.25
N ARG A 147 7.23 13.04 -1.68
CA ARG A 147 7.03 14.45 -1.34
C ARG A 147 5.55 14.75 -1.12
N ASP A 148 5.27 15.71 -0.27
CA ASP A 148 3.92 16.24 -0.14
C ASP A 148 3.56 17.11 -1.34
N SER A 149 2.28 17.05 -1.72
CA SER A 149 1.70 17.85 -2.80
C SER A 149 0.29 18.31 -2.41
N ALA A 150 -0.34 19.15 -3.24
CA ALA A 150 -1.70 19.62 -3.01
C ALA A 150 -2.74 18.49 -2.90
N VAL A 151 -2.46 17.32 -3.49
CA VAL A 151 -3.33 16.14 -3.50
C VAL A 151 -2.88 15.05 -2.52
N GLY A 152 -1.96 15.39 -1.62
CA GLY A 152 -1.37 14.49 -0.63
C GLY A 152 0.02 13.98 -1.04
N PRO A 153 0.51 12.90 -0.38
CA PRO A 153 1.82 12.34 -0.67
C PRO A 153 1.91 11.83 -2.11
N THR A 154 3.02 12.16 -2.76
CA THR A 154 3.34 11.77 -4.13
C THR A 154 4.69 11.09 -4.14
N LEU A 155 4.78 9.95 -4.81
CA LEU A 155 6.05 9.32 -5.11
C LEU A 155 6.57 9.91 -6.42
N TYR A 156 7.84 10.27 -6.48
CA TYR A 156 8.50 10.63 -7.72
C TYR A 156 9.58 9.63 -8.09
N LEU A 157 9.69 9.38 -9.40
CA LEU A 157 10.80 8.67 -10.04
C LEU A 157 11.49 9.65 -10.97
N ALA A 158 12.78 9.88 -10.74
CA ALA A 158 13.59 10.77 -11.55
C ALA A 158 14.75 10.02 -12.22
N ARG A 159 15.07 10.40 -13.46
CA ARG A 159 16.23 9.92 -14.22
C ARG A 159 16.97 11.10 -14.86
N PRO A 160 18.31 11.12 -14.86
CA PRO A 160 19.05 12.22 -15.44
C PRO A 160 18.93 12.23 -16.97
N ILE A 161 19.06 13.43 -17.56
CA ILE A 161 19.19 13.64 -19.00
C ILE A 161 20.51 14.34 -19.25
N ALA A 162 21.46 13.58 -19.79
CA ALA A 162 22.76 14.07 -20.22
C ALA A 162 22.68 14.65 -21.64
N VAL A 163 23.52 15.64 -21.92
CA VAL A 163 23.66 16.22 -23.25
C VAL A 163 24.43 15.25 -24.16
N GLU A 164 23.69 14.65 -25.09
CA GLU A 164 24.23 13.82 -26.18
C GLU A 164 24.59 14.68 -27.40
N PRO A 165 25.40 14.17 -28.36
CA PRO A 165 25.81 14.94 -29.53
C PRO A 165 24.64 15.57 -30.32
N GLY A 166 23.53 14.85 -30.46
CA GLY A 166 22.33 15.34 -31.17
C GLY A 166 21.71 16.59 -30.53
N CYS A 167 21.80 16.74 -29.20
CA CYS A 167 21.27 17.90 -28.49
C CYS A 167 21.97 19.20 -28.91
N LEU A 168 23.27 19.12 -29.22
CA LEU A 168 24.09 20.28 -29.54
C LEU A 168 23.79 20.87 -30.92
N THR A 169 23.07 20.15 -31.77
CA THR A 169 22.53 20.69 -33.03
C THR A 169 21.59 21.88 -32.79
N CYS A 170 20.87 21.86 -31.67
CA CYS A 170 19.89 22.90 -31.33
C CYS A 170 20.28 23.74 -30.10
N HIS A 171 21.05 23.17 -29.15
CA HIS A 171 21.26 23.76 -27.82
C HIS A 171 22.69 24.25 -27.56
N SER A 172 23.57 24.24 -28.57
CA SER A 172 24.93 24.80 -28.47
C SER A 172 24.90 26.32 -28.38
N SER A 173 24.73 27.01 -29.50
CA SER A 173 24.64 28.46 -29.60
C SER A 173 23.44 28.90 -30.43
N PRO A 174 22.85 30.08 -30.17
CA PRO A 174 21.74 30.59 -30.97
C PRO A 174 22.08 30.80 -32.46
N SER A 175 23.36 30.99 -32.79
CA SER A 175 23.84 31.16 -34.16
C SER A 175 23.92 29.85 -34.96
N GLU A 176 24.11 28.72 -34.28
CA GLU A 176 24.22 27.39 -34.90
C GLU A 176 22.88 26.66 -34.95
N ALA A 177 21.95 27.03 -34.06
CA ALA A 177 20.64 26.43 -33.97
C ALA A 177 19.77 26.66 -35.23
N PRO A 178 18.80 25.78 -35.52
CA PRO A 178 17.87 25.97 -36.63
C PRO A 178 17.16 27.33 -36.54
N LYS A 179 17.19 28.10 -37.64
CA LYS A 179 16.57 29.44 -37.71
C LYS A 179 15.10 29.43 -37.31
N ALA A 180 14.38 28.36 -37.65
CA ALA A 180 12.98 28.19 -37.29
C ALA A 180 12.77 28.04 -35.78
N LEU A 181 13.67 27.34 -35.06
CA LEU A 181 13.65 27.21 -33.60
C LEU A 181 13.87 28.58 -32.95
N VAL A 182 14.90 29.30 -33.36
CA VAL A 182 15.22 30.64 -32.85
C VAL A 182 14.09 31.63 -33.13
N LYS A 183 13.47 31.57 -34.31
CA LYS A 183 12.29 32.39 -34.65
C LYS A 183 11.11 32.13 -33.71
N ARG A 184 10.92 30.88 -33.27
CA ARG A 184 9.80 30.48 -32.41
C ARG A 184 10.05 30.77 -30.92
N TYR A 185 11.24 30.47 -30.42
CA TYR A 185 11.55 30.50 -28.99
C TYR A 185 12.52 31.61 -28.57
N GLY A 186 13.09 32.34 -29.52
CA GLY A 186 14.09 33.37 -29.28
C GLY A 186 15.48 32.81 -29.03
N THR A 187 16.38 33.65 -28.50
CA THR A 187 17.80 33.35 -28.28
C THR A 187 18.20 33.27 -26.81
N GLN A 188 17.26 33.50 -25.88
CA GLN A 188 17.58 33.70 -24.47
C GLN A 188 17.75 32.40 -23.67
N ASN A 189 16.92 31.39 -23.93
CA ASN A 189 16.86 30.17 -23.13
C ASN A 189 17.11 28.92 -23.99
N GLY A 190 17.57 27.83 -23.36
CA GLY A 190 17.80 26.56 -24.05
C GLY A 190 19.05 26.51 -24.92
N PHE A 191 20.07 27.33 -24.61
CA PHE A 191 21.37 27.30 -25.28
C PHE A 191 22.51 27.24 -24.26
N GLY A 192 23.74 27.03 -24.73
CA GLY A 192 24.95 26.98 -23.91
C GLY A 192 25.18 25.64 -23.23
N TRP A 193 24.57 24.57 -23.73
CA TRP A 193 24.75 23.22 -23.18
C TRP A 193 26.10 22.63 -23.57
N HIS A 194 26.72 21.87 -22.69
CA HIS A 194 28.03 21.23 -22.93
C HIS A 194 27.90 19.70 -23.04
N PRO A 195 28.75 19.02 -23.84
CA PRO A 195 28.73 17.55 -23.94
C PRO A 195 28.81 16.86 -22.58
N ASN A 196 27.97 15.85 -22.36
CA ASN A 196 27.87 15.06 -21.11
C ASN A 196 27.45 15.85 -19.86
N GLU A 197 27.00 17.10 -20.00
CA GLU A 197 26.40 17.84 -18.90
C GLU A 197 25.01 17.28 -18.58
N ILE A 198 24.66 17.10 -17.31
CA ILE A 198 23.28 16.82 -16.91
C ILE A 198 22.52 18.14 -16.90
N VAL A 199 21.63 18.36 -17.85
CA VAL A 199 20.88 19.64 -18.00
C VAL A 199 19.45 19.54 -17.49
N ALA A 200 18.94 18.32 -17.38
CA ALA A 200 17.55 18.03 -17.07
C ALA A 200 17.40 16.70 -16.34
N ALA A 201 16.20 16.46 -15.83
CA ALA A 201 15.76 15.17 -15.33
C ALA A 201 14.36 14.85 -15.87
N GLN A 202 14.16 13.61 -16.31
CA GLN A 202 12.84 13.06 -16.52
C GLN A 202 12.25 12.74 -15.15
N ILE A 203 11.15 13.40 -14.78
CA ILE A 203 10.50 13.26 -13.48
C ILE A 203 9.04 12.83 -13.70
N ILE A 204 8.70 11.70 -13.10
CA ILE A 204 7.33 11.18 -13.03
C ILE A 204 6.86 11.25 -11.60
N SER A 205 5.74 11.91 -11.35
CA SER A 205 5.11 11.90 -10.02
C SER A 205 3.77 11.17 -10.07
N VAL A 206 3.60 10.25 -9.13
CA VAL A 206 2.42 9.41 -8.98
C VAL A 206 1.78 9.67 -7.61
N PRO A 207 0.49 10.02 -7.54
CA PRO A 207 -0.20 10.21 -6.27
C PRO A 207 -0.29 8.90 -5.49
N MET A 208 0.03 8.95 -4.19
CA MET A 208 -0.06 7.80 -3.30
C MET A 208 -1.40 7.74 -2.55
N SER A 209 -2.21 8.80 -2.64
CA SER A 209 -3.47 8.93 -1.91
C SER A 209 -4.44 7.78 -2.21
N VAL A 210 -4.61 7.40 -3.49
CA VAL A 210 -5.50 6.30 -3.90
C VAL A 210 -4.97 4.93 -3.42
N PRO A 211 -3.71 4.51 -3.69
CA PRO A 211 -3.20 3.23 -3.20
C PRO A 211 -3.16 3.12 -1.67
N ILE A 212 -2.84 4.22 -0.95
CA ILE A 212 -2.90 4.25 0.52
C ILE A 212 -4.33 4.09 1.02
N GLN A 213 -5.31 4.75 0.39
CA GLN A 213 -6.73 4.60 0.77
C GLN A 213 -7.23 3.17 0.54
N LEU A 214 -6.82 2.53 -0.56
CA LEU A 214 -7.11 1.13 -0.83
C LEU A 214 -6.49 0.22 0.24
N ALA A 215 -5.22 0.42 0.59
CA ALA A 215 -4.55 -0.31 1.66
C ALA A 215 -5.27 -0.15 3.02
N ASN A 216 -5.66 1.08 3.38
CA ASN A 216 -6.40 1.36 4.61
C ASN A 216 -7.79 0.72 4.62
N THR A 217 -8.50 0.76 3.49
CA THR A 217 -9.82 0.13 3.35
C THR A 217 -9.71 -1.39 3.44
N GLY A 218 -8.70 -1.98 2.78
CA GLY A 218 -8.39 -3.40 2.87
C GLY A 218 -8.08 -3.84 4.30
N LEU A 219 -7.24 -3.09 5.02
CA LEU A 219 -6.95 -3.34 6.43
C LEU A 219 -8.20 -3.27 7.29
N ARG A 220 -9.03 -2.22 7.12
CA ARG A 220 -10.29 -2.07 7.87
C ARG A 220 -11.22 -3.25 7.62
N ASN A 221 -11.41 -3.65 6.37
CA ASN A 221 -12.27 -4.77 6.01
C ASN A 221 -11.75 -6.08 6.62
N LEU A 222 -10.44 -6.33 6.53
CA LEU A 222 -9.80 -7.49 7.16
C LEU A 222 -10.08 -7.53 8.67
N LEU A 223 -9.88 -6.42 9.38
CA LEU A 223 -10.09 -6.35 10.83
C LEU A 223 -11.57 -6.51 11.21
N ILE A 224 -12.50 -5.94 10.44
CA ILE A 224 -13.94 -6.12 10.66
C ILE A 224 -14.33 -7.58 10.46
N THR A 225 -13.86 -8.21 9.38
CA THR A 225 -14.15 -9.62 9.10
C THR A 225 -13.60 -10.53 10.19
N LEU A 226 -12.33 -10.35 10.58
CA LEU A 226 -11.72 -11.14 11.66
C LEU A 226 -12.40 -10.90 13.00
N GLY A 227 -12.71 -9.65 13.34
CA GLY A 227 -13.45 -9.32 14.56
C GLY A 227 -14.83 -9.98 14.61
N THR A 228 -15.54 -10.00 13.47
CA THR A 228 -16.83 -10.68 13.35
C THR A 228 -16.70 -12.19 13.55
N ILE A 229 -15.69 -12.81 12.92
CA ILE A 229 -15.42 -14.24 13.08
C ILE A 229 -15.09 -14.55 14.55
N PHE A 230 -14.21 -13.79 15.19
CA PHE A 230 -13.85 -13.99 16.60
C PHE A 230 -15.05 -13.83 17.53
N PHE A 231 -15.89 -12.83 17.31
CA PHE A 231 -17.13 -12.66 18.08
C PHE A 231 -18.05 -13.87 17.92
N ALA A 232 -18.26 -14.34 16.69
CA ALA A 232 -19.08 -15.53 16.42
C ALA A 232 -18.49 -16.78 17.09
N THR A 233 -17.17 -16.97 17.03
CA THR A 233 -16.48 -18.06 17.71
C THR A 233 -16.66 -18.02 19.22
N ILE A 234 -16.46 -16.86 19.86
CA ILE A 234 -16.68 -16.70 21.31
C ILE A 234 -18.14 -17.05 21.67
N ALA A 235 -19.11 -16.54 20.91
CA ALA A 235 -20.52 -16.83 21.16
C ALA A 235 -20.84 -18.32 21.05
N LEU A 236 -20.30 -19.01 20.03
CA LEU A 236 -20.48 -20.45 19.86
C LEU A 236 -19.85 -21.25 21.01
N ILE A 237 -18.64 -20.88 21.44
CA ILE A 237 -17.98 -21.53 22.58
C ILE A 237 -18.76 -21.27 23.87
N ASP A 238 -19.28 -20.07 24.09
CA ASP A 238 -20.10 -19.72 25.25
C ASP A 238 -21.40 -20.53 25.32
N ILE A 239 -22.09 -20.66 24.19
CA ILE A 239 -23.27 -21.51 24.05
C ILE A 239 -22.91 -22.96 24.41
N GLY A 240 -21.84 -23.49 23.80
CA GLY A 240 -21.35 -24.84 24.07
C GLY A 240 -21.02 -25.05 25.55
N MET A 241 -20.21 -24.17 26.14
CA MET A 241 -19.78 -24.26 27.53
C MET A 241 -20.97 -24.13 28.50
N TYR A 242 -21.95 -23.27 28.20
CA TYR A 242 -23.15 -23.15 29.01
C TYR A 242 -23.94 -24.45 29.06
N PHE A 243 -24.21 -25.06 27.89
CA PHE A 243 -25.03 -26.27 27.79
C PHE A 243 -24.30 -27.55 28.22
N ILE A 244 -23.02 -27.68 27.88
CA ILE A 244 -22.23 -28.90 28.08
C ILE A 244 -21.62 -28.93 29.49
N VAL A 245 -21.12 -27.80 30.01
CA VAL A 245 -20.35 -27.77 31.27
C VAL A 245 -21.12 -27.11 32.40
N ILE A 246 -21.53 -25.85 32.22
CA ILE A 246 -22.06 -25.03 33.33
C ILE A 246 -23.40 -25.55 33.81
N ARG A 247 -24.34 -25.85 32.90
CA ARG A 247 -25.69 -26.28 33.26
C ARG A 247 -25.69 -27.63 34.01
N PRO A 248 -24.99 -28.68 33.56
CA PRO A 248 -24.89 -29.93 34.33
C PRO A 248 -24.20 -29.76 35.69
N LEU A 249 -23.07 -29.03 35.73
CA LEU A 249 -22.33 -28.83 36.97
C LEU A 249 -23.14 -28.05 38.01
N ARG A 250 -23.95 -27.07 37.56
CA ARG A 250 -24.86 -26.33 38.42
C ARG A 250 -25.94 -27.23 39.03
N LYS A 251 -26.44 -28.24 38.29
CA LYS A 251 -27.38 -29.23 38.84
C LYS A 251 -26.74 -30.07 39.95
N VAL A 252 -25.51 -30.55 39.73
CA VAL A 252 -24.76 -31.31 40.74
C VAL A 252 -24.52 -30.46 41.99
N SER A 253 -24.06 -29.22 41.81
CA SER A 253 -23.82 -28.28 42.92
C SER A 253 -25.09 -27.95 43.70
N GLN A 254 -26.24 -27.76 43.03
CA GLN A 254 -27.51 -27.50 43.70
C GLN A 254 -28.02 -28.70 44.50
N SER A 255 -27.87 -29.93 43.98
CA SER A 255 -28.22 -31.14 44.74
C SER A 255 -27.31 -31.33 45.94
N ALA A 256 -26.00 -31.06 45.79
CA ALA A 256 -25.04 -31.14 46.89
C ALA A 256 -25.40 -30.16 48.02
N ASP A 257 -25.76 -28.92 47.67
CA ASP A 257 -26.16 -27.87 48.60
C ASP A 257 -27.39 -28.30 49.42
N ARG A 258 -28.44 -28.81 48.76
CA ARG A 258 -29.66 -29.32 49.42
C ARG A 258 -29.40 -30.49 50.36
N ILE A 259 -28.56 -31.44 49.97
CA ILE A 259 -28.17 -32.57 50.83
C ILE A 259 -27.40 -32.06 52.06
N SER A 260 -26.52 -31.08 51.88
CA SER A 260 -25.74 -30.50 52.98
C SER A 260 -26.61 -29.77 54.01
N THR A 261 -27.77 -29.25 53.59
CA THR A 261 -28.75 -28.62 54.48
C THR A 261 -29.76 -29.61 55.08
N GLY A 262 -29.58 -30.92 54.87
CA GLY A 262 -30.38 -31.98 55.51
C GLY A 262 -31.44 -32.64 54.62
N GLU A 263 -31.60 -32.22 53.35
CA GLU A 263 -32.51 -32.89 52.41
C GLU A 263 -31.84 -34.13 51.80
N ILE A 264 -31.79 -35.22 52.56
CA ILE A 264 -31.02 -36.43 52.19
C ILE A 264 -31.77 -37.32 51.19
N ASP A 265 -33.10 -37.20 51.12
CA ASP A 265 -33.94 -38.09 50.32
C ASP A 265 -34.22 -37.56 48.89
N LEU A 266 -33.15 -37.17 48.19
CA LEU A 266 -33.22 -36.73 46.80
C LEU A 266 -33.02 -37.90 45.82
N PRO A 267 -33.70 -37.91 44.65
CA PRO A 267 -33.42 -38.90 43.62
C PRO A 267 -32.00 -38.71 43.04
N PRO A 268 -31.33 -39.80 42.62
CA PRO A 268 -30.01 -39.71 42.01
C PRO A 268 -30.06 -38.89 40.72
N LEU A 269 -29.01 -38.09 40.48
CA LEU A 269 -28.94 -37.26 39.28
C LEU A 269 -28.75 -38.14 38.03
N PRO A 270 -29.40 -37.79 36.90
CA PRO A 270 -29.26 -38.55 35.68
C PRO A 270 -27.84 -38.42 35.11
N VAL A 271 -27.13 -39.54 35.00
CA VAL A 271 -25.81 -39.61 34.35
C VAL A 271 -26.02 -39.75 32.85
N LYS A 272 -25.56 -38.76 32.08
CA LYS A 272 -25.59 -38.78 30.61
C LYS A 272 -24.20 -38.53 30.07
N GLY A 273 -23.79 -39.28 29.06
CA GLY A 273 -22.48 -39.14 28.41
C GLY A 273 -21.39 -40.01 29.04
N ARG A 274 -20.14 -39.76 28.62
CA ARG A 274 -18.93 -40.47 29.06
C ARG A 274 -17.77 -39.49 29.35
N ASP A 275 -18.08 -38.22 29.49
CA ASP A 275 -17.11 -37.15 29.78
C ASP A 275 -16.86 -37.02 31.29
N GLU A 276 -15.98 -36.09 31.65
CA GLU A 276 -15.61 -35.78 33.03
C GLU A 276 -16.83 -35.33 33.85
N ILE A 277 -17.82 -34.70 33.22
CA ILE A 277 -19.07 -34.28 33.87
C ILE A 277 -19.92 -35.49 34.27
N ALA A 278 -20.01 -36.51 33.39
CA ALA A 278 -20.66 -37.78 33.71
C ALA A 278 -19.94 -38.52 34.84
N GLN A 279 -18.60 -38.50 34.85
CA GLN A 279 -17.79 -39.11 35.91
C GLN A 279 -18.00 -38.42 37.27
N VAL A 280 -18.02 -37.09 37.29
CA VAL A 280 -18.32 -36.29 38.49
C VAL A 280 -19.73 -36.57 38.99
N THR A 281 -20.73 -36.60 38.10
CA THR A 281 -22.12 -36.90 38.46
C THR A 281 -22.26 -38.30 39.05
N THR A 282 -21.56 -39.29 38.47
CA THR A 282 -21.55 -40.67 38.97
C THR A 282 -20.92 -40.76 40.35
N SER A 283 -19.77 -40.11 40.54
CA SER A 283 -19.06 -40.11 41.83
C SER A 283 -19.88 -39.42 42.91
N PHE A 284 -20.56 -38.32 42.56
CA PHE A 284 -21.51 -37.62 43.43
C PHE A 284 -22.67 -38.53 43.87
N ASN A 285 -23.34 -39.22 42.94
CA ASN A 285 -24.44 -40.14 43.27
C ASN A 285 -24.00 -41.27 44.22
N ARG A 286 -22.79 -41.82 44.02
CA ARG A 286 -22.22 -42.85 44.93
C ARG A 286 -22.00 -42.29 46.33
N MET A 287 -21.37 -41.12 46.44
CA MET A 287 -21.15 -40.44 47.72
C MET A 287 -22.46 -40.16 48.45
N HIS A 288 -23.47 -39.63 47.75
CA HIS A 288 -24.79 -39.37 48.31
C HIS A 288 -25.45 -40.65 48.86
N THR A 289 -25.39 -41.74 48.10
CA THR A 289 -25.93 -43.04 48.55
C THR A 289 -25.23 -43.55 49.82
N SER A 290 -23.91 -43.43 49.89
CA SER A 290 -23.14 -43.83 51.08
C SER A 290 -23.48 -42.97 52.29
N LEU A 291 -23.61 -41.65 52.12
CA LEU A 291 -23.99 -40.73 53.18
C LEU A 291 -25.40 -41.04 53.71
N LYS A 292 -26.36 -41.26 52.82
CA LYS A 292 -27.73 -41.64 53.19
C LYS A 292 -27.75 -42.88 54.07
N LYS A 293 -27.05 -43.94 53.67
CA LYS A 293 -26.93 -45.18 54.46
C LYS A 293 -26.28 -44.95 55.82
N ALA A 294 -25.23 -44.12 55.89
CA ALA A 294 -24.57 -43.82 57.15
C ALA A 294 -25.49 -43.06 58.13
N MET A 295 -26.30 -42.13 57.63
CA MET A 295 -27.28 -41.41 58.45
C MET A 295 -28.43 -42.29 58.91
N GLU A 296 -28.89 -43.23 58.08
CA GLU A 296 -29.88 -44.24 58.47
C GLU A 296 -29.36 -45.13 59.62
N LEU A 297 -28.07 -45.51 59.59
CA LEU A 297 -27.44 -46.30 60.66
C LEU A 297 -27.24 -45.54 61.98
N LEU A 298 -27.18 -44.21 61.95
CA LEU A 298 -27.04 -43.38 63.16
C LEU A 298 -28.40 -43.03 63.79
N ASN A 299 -29.48 -43.05 63.00
CA ASN A 299 -30.83 -42.68 63.41
C ASN A 299 -31.74 -43.91 63.68
N GLY A 300 -31.24 -45.13 63.44
CA GLY A 300 -31.88 -46.40 63.79
C GLY A 300 -31.27 -47.01 65.04
#